data_AF-A0A9W6HQC9-F1
#
_entry.id   AF-A0A9W6HQC9-F1
#
_cell.length_a   1.000
_cell.length_b   1.000
_cell.length_c   1.000
_cell.angle_alpha   90.00
_cell.angle_beta   90.00
_cell.angle_gamma   90.00
#
_symmetry.space_group_name_H-M   'P 1'
#
loop_
_entity.id
_entity.type
_entity.pdbx_description
1 polymer ?
#
loop_
_entity_poly.entity_id
_entity_poly.type
_entity_poly.pdbx_seq_one_letter_code
_entity_poly.pdbx_strand_id
1 'polypeptide(L)' 'MCARVTCDICGKPTWDGCGQHIEEALVGVAEADRCPGHSAAA' A
#
# COMPACT_ATOMS: atom_id res chain seq x y z
N MET A 1 -12.08 -4.94 1.96
CA MET A 1 -11.71 -4.09 3.11
C MET A 1 -10.47 -3.33 2.73
N CYS A 2 -10.43 -2.01 2.89
CA CYS A 2 -9.21 -1.24 2.62
C CYS A 2 -8.35 -1.23 3.88
N ALA A 3 -7.13 -1.73 3.81
CA ALA A 3 -6.22 -1.77 4.95
C ALA A 3 -4.78 -1.49 4.51
N ARG A 4 -3.99 -0.97 5.45
CA ARG A 4 -2.54 -0.97 5.33
C ARG A 4 -2.03 -2.40 5.43
N VAL A 5 -1.29 -2.84 4.42
CA VAL A 5 -0.59 -4.12 4.42
C VAL A 5 0.87 -3.89 4.09
N THR A 6 1.71 -4.90 4.32
CA THR A 6 3.11 -4.85 3.91
C THR A 6 3.22 -5.54 2.56
N CYS A 7 3.91 -4.94 1.60
CA CYS A 7 4.12 -5.57 0.30
C CYS A 7 5.09 -6.75 0.46
N ASP A 8 4.69 -7.95 0.04
CA ASP A 8 5.58 -9.13 0.09
C ASP A 8 6.74 -9.05 -0.92
N ILE A 9 6.63 -8.20 -1.94
CA ILE A 9 7.65 -8.04 -2.99
C ILE A 9 8.79 -7.15 -2.52
N CYS A 10 8.49 -6.00 -1.90
CA CYS A 10 9.50 -5.00 -1.53
C CYS A 10 9.59 -4.72 -0.02
N GLY A 11 8.71 -5.32 0.79
CA GLY A 11 8.67 -5.11 2.24
C GLY A 11 8.16 -3.74 2.68
N LYS A 12 7.76 -2.87 1.75
CA LYS A 12 7.27 -1.51 2.06
C LYS A 12 5.77 -1.51 2.39
N PRO A 13 5.32 -0.58 3.25
CA PRO A 13 3.90 -0.37 3.50
C PRO A 13 3.15 -0.02 2.20
N THR A 14 2.04 -0.71 1.98
CA THR A 14 1.16 -0.57 0.83
C THR A 14 -0.30 -0.62 1.29
N TRP A 15 -1.22 -0.43 0.35
CA TRP A 15 -2.65 -0.61 0.57
C TRP A 15 -3.13 -1.89 -0.13
N ASP A 16 -4.07 -2.57 0.48
CA ASP A 16 -4.90 -3.60 -0.16
C ASP A 16 -6.36 -3.15 -0.09
N GLY A 17 -7.08 -3.14 -1.21
CA GLY A 17 -8.47 -2.68 -1.29
C GLY A 17 -8.83 -1.96 -2.60
N CYS A 18 -9.96 -1.23 -2.61
CA CYS A 18 -10.56 -0.67 -3.84
C CYS A 18 -9.86 0.58 -4.44
N GLY A 19 -8.72 1.01 -3.90
CA GLY A 19 -7.96 2.17 -4.41
C GLY A 19 -8.57 3.54 -4.09
N GLN A 20 -9.75 3.59 -3.47
CA GLN A 20 -10.39 4.83 -3.03
C GLN A 20 -9.87 5.32 -1.67
N HIS A 21 -9.36 4.41 -0.83
CA HIS A 21 -8.95 4.70 0.55
C HIS A 21 -7.43 4.55 0.77
N ILE A 22 -6.63 4.81 -0.27
CA ILE A 22 -5.16 4.65 -0.21
C ILE A 22 -4.56 5.65 0.77
N GLU A 23 -4.98 6.91 0.69
CA GLU A 23 -4.49 8.00 1.54
C GLU A 23 -4.81 7.76 3.01
N GLU A 24 -6.02 7.24 3.31
CA GLU A 24 -6.42 6.86 4.66
C GLU A 24 -5.64 5.64 5.16
N ALA A 25 -5.43 4.62 4.32
CA ALA A 25 -4.63 3.45 4.69
C ALA A 25 -3.16 3.81 4.94
N LEU A 26 -2.61 4.75 4.18
CA LEU A 26 -1.20 5.17 4.23
C LEU A 26 -0.97 6.47 5.01
N VAL A 27 -1.91 6.87 5.88
CA VAL A 27 -1.76 8.06 6.71
C VAL A 27 -0.48 8.01 7.55
N GLY A 28 0.36 9.05 7.45
CA GLY A 28 1.65 9.11 8.14
C GLY A 28 2.78 8.30 7.50
N VAL A 29 2.56 7.64 6.36
CA VAL A 29 3.63 7.04 5.55
C VAL A 29 4.04 8.05 4.48
N ALA A 30 5.30 8.47 4.49
CA ALA A 30 5.85 9.34 3.45
C ALA A 30 5.84 8.60 2.10
N GLU A 31 5.63 9.31 1.00
CA GLU A 31 5.54 8.71 -0.34
C GLU A 31 6.79 7.89 -0.72
N ALA A 32 7.97 8.30 -0.24
CA ALA A 32 9.22 7.56 -0.44
C ALA A 32 9.24 6.18 0.26
N ASP A 33 8.53 6.06 1.38
CA ASP A 33 8.41 4.83 2.16
C ASP A 33 7.24 3.96 1.70
N ARG A 34 6.35 4.47 0.84
CA ARG A 34 5.26 3.69 0.25
C ARG A 34 5.81 2.71 -0.78
N CYS A 35 5.13 1.59 -0.92
CA CYS A 35 5.33 0.69 -2.06
C CYS A 35 5.04 1.45 -3.37
N PRO A 36 5.92 1.39 -4.38
CA PRO A 36 5.71 2.08 -5.66
C PRO A 36 4.59 1.48 -6.54
N GLY A 37 3.77 0.59 -5.99
CA GLY A 37 2.74 -0.12 -6.73
C GLY A 37 3.34 -1.28 -7.52
N HIS A 38 3.80 -2.31 -6.82
CA HIS A 38 4.01 -3.60 -7.47
C HIS A 38 2.64 -4.24 -7.65
N SER A 39 2.27 -4.52 -8.89
CA SER A 39 1.14 -5.41 -9.16
C SER A 39 1.51 -6.75 -8.53
N ALA A 40 0.95 -7.08 -7.37
CA ALA A 40 0.90 -8.46 -6.93
C ALA A 40 0.05 -9.17 -7.99
N ALA A 41 0.73 -9.73 -9.00
CA ALA A 41 0.08 -10.38 -10.11
C ALA A 41 -0.43 -11.75 -9.63
N ALA A 42 -1.76 -11.87 -9.68
CA ALA A 42 -2.62 -13.05 -9.52
C ALA A 42 -2.86 -13.56 -8.09
#